data_AF-F7V4Y4-F1
#
_entry.id   AF-F7V4Y4-F1
#
_cell.length_a   1.000
_cell.length_b   1.000
_cell.length_c   1.000
_cell.angle_alpha   90.00
_cell.angle_beta   90.00
_cell.angle_gamma   90.00
#
_symmetry.space_group_name_H-M   'P 1'
#
loop_
_entity.id
_entity.type
_entity.pdbx_description
1 polymer ?
#
loop_
_entity_poly.entity_id
_entity_poly.type
_entity_poly.pdbx_seq_one_letter_code
_entity_poly.pdbx_strand_id
1 'polypeptide(L)'
;MVFDYACDIEIHYKDGFEFFQIKTHGRCKSYTTKRLTKVEGEGSILGKLYVLAKGDLARSVRVAVVSNVPYNSMPADQLINCFVKLPEKDQREIEKALKKELSIDDIDFTKIFYIQTNMDLEHPDDAVRGKLTFVFEKIKKCEPTNPNALYRLIVDTVSDKACYEYSADDYEEIKRLKGLSRNQFDELLDLHAEKSKTGFQAAVEYIESLPGVKERMTYKRSLPNVLKLLSTSWNIKEIEKEISRFLLVHDVGDTDSAIDLLISKFNDRFPVEVSRADRVVLYIVILKRYEDGVYGYEDDI
;
A
#
# COMPACT_ATOMS: atom_id res chain seq x y z
N MET A 1 6.70 -4.96 3.46
CA MET A 1 6.60 -3.51 3.22
C MET A 1 5.49 -2.97 4.08
N VAL A 2 5.80 -1.99 4.93
CA VAL A 2 4.89 -1.27 5.82
C VAL A 2 5.26 0.19 5.64
N PHE A 3 4.26 1.06 5.46
CA PHE A 3 4.43 2.49 5.31
C PHE A 3 3.77 3.22 6.49
N ASP A 4 4.47 4.14 7.15
CA ASP A 4 3.89 5.17 8.03
C ASP A 4 3.96 6.52 7.29
N TYR A 5 2.99 7.42 7.50
CA TYR A 5 2.79 8.61 6.67
C TYR A 5 2.53 9.88 7.49
N ALA A 6 3.28 10.94 7.16
CA ALA A 6 2.87 12.36 7.28
C ALA A 6 3.91 13.24 6.55
N CYS A 7 5.06 13.44 7.19
CA CYS A 7 6.24 14.11 6.63
C CYS A 7 7.41 13.14 6.41
N ASP A 8 7.26 11.91 6.89
CA ASP A 8 8.24 10.84 6.83
C ASP A 8 7.54 9.61 6.25
N ILE A 9 8.23 8.88 5.36
CA ILE A 9 7.80 7.59 4.81
C ILE A 9 8.80 6.54 5.29
N GLU A 10 8.28 5.45 5.84
CA GLU A 10 9.09 4.30 6.25
C GLU A 10 8.79 3.13 5.34
N ILE A 11 9.80 2.32 5.01
CA ILE A 11 9.64 1.14 4.17
C ILE A 11 10.34 -0.04 4.81
N HIS A 12 9.53 -1.04 5.21
CA HIS A 12 10.03 -2.21 5.91
C HIS A 12 10.21 -3.42 4.98
N TYR A 13 11.45 -3.89 4.87
CA TYR A 13 11.82 -5.10 4.13
C TYR A 13 12.09 -6.26 5.11
N LYS A 14 12.26 -7.48 4.59
CA LYS A 14 12.62 -8.66 5.39
C LYS A 14 13.96 -8.44 6.13
N ASP A 15 14.92 -7.82 5.45
CA ASP A 15 16.31 -7.70 5.89
C ASP A 15 16.78 -6.24 6.07
N GLY A 16 15.86 -5.27 6.13
CA GLY A 16 16.23 -3.86 6.18
C GLY A 16 15.08 -2.87 6.26
N PHE A 17 15.46 -1.61 6.44
CA PHE A 17 14.55 -0.47 6.57
C PHE A 17 15.03 0.69 5.70
N GLU A 18 14.10 1.39 5.07
CA GLU A 18 14.39 2.65 4.39
C GLU A 18 13.49 3.76 4.96
N PHE A 19 14.10 4.87 5.38
CA PHE A 19 13.40 6.02 5.94
C PHE A 19 13.58 7.22 5.02
N PHE A 20 12.48 7.87 4.67
CA PHE A 20 12.45 8.99 3.74
C PHE A 20 11.81 10.19 4.43
N GLN A 21 12.58 11.24 4.65
CA GLN A 21 12.05 12.48 5.17
C GLN A 21 11.75 13.44 4.03
N ILE A 22 10.47 13.77 3.83
CA ILE A 22 10.01 14.65 2.76
C ILE A 22 10.13 16.11 3.20
N LYS A 23 10.71 16.94 2.33
CA LYS A 23 10.80 18.40 2.51
C LYS A 23 10.40 19.12 1.23
N THR A 24 9.34 19.93 1.32
CA THR A 24 8.83 20.73 0.20
C THR A 24 9.22 22.20 0.35
N HIS A 25 9.53 22.85 -0.76
CA HIS A 25 9.84 24.28 -0.82
C HIS A 25 9.08 24.97 -1.95
N GLY A 26 8.28 25.98 -1.59
CA GLY A 26 7.60 26.84 -2.58
C GLY A 26 8.52 27.83 -3.30
N ARG A 27 9.82 27.89 -2.97
CA ARG A 27 10.82 28.71 -3.66
C ARG A 27 11.97 27.84 -4.12
N CYS A 28 12.48 28.10 -5.33
CA CYS A 28 13.53 27.34 -6.02
C CYS A 28 14.95 27.51 -5.41
N LYS A 29 15.08 27.63 -4.09
CA LYS A 29 16.38 27.70 -3.41
C LYS A 29 16.82 26.30 -3.03
N SER A 30 17.91 25.85 -3.64
CA SER A 30 18.57 24.59 -3.34
C SER A 30 18.88 24.44 -1.84
N TYR A 31 18.93 23.20 -1.39
CA TYR A 31 19.50 22.87 -0.09
C TYR A 31 21.01 23.13 -0.06
N THR A 32 21.50 23.43 1.14
CA THR A 32 22.93 23.54 1.44
C THR A 32 23.27 22.63 2.60
N THR A 33 24.54 22.24 2.70
CA THR A 33 25.07 21.44 3.82
C THR A 33 24.67 22.04 5.15
N LYS A 34 24.92 23.35 5.32
CA LYS A 34 24.52 24.13 6.49
C LYS A 34 23.04 24.00 6.84
N ARG A 35 22.14 23.99 5.85
CA ARG A 35 20.70 23.90 6.10
C ARG A 35 20.29 22.50 6.53
N LEU A 36 20.90 21.48 5.94
CA LEU A 36 20.64 20.08 6.30
C LEU A 36 21.14 19.73 7.71
N THR A 37 22.24 20.37 8.15
CA THR A 37 22.87 20.14 9.46
C THR A 37 22.55 21.22 10.49
N LYS A 38 21.68 22.19 10.17
CA LYS A 38 21.30 23.23 11.12
C LYS A 38 20.37 22.64 12.17
N VAL A 39 20.77 22.73 13.44
CA VAL A 39 19.92 22.33 14.56
C VAL A 39 18.79 23.34 14.72
N GLU A 40 17.55 22.88 14.57
CA GLU A 40 16.34 23.67 14.81
C GLU A 40 15.37 22.83 15.68
N GLY A 41 15.03 23.33 16.86
CA GLY A 41 14.27 22.56 17.85
C GLY A 41 15.08 21.38 18.38
N GLU A 42 14.53 20.17 18.27
CA GLU A 42 15.10 18.93 18.82
C GLU A 42 16.27 18.34 18.02
N GLY A 43 16.61 18.90 16.85
CA GLY A 43 17.72 18.40 16.04
C GLY A 43 17.76 18.97 14.63
N SER A 44 18.82 18.68 13.88
CA SER A 44 18.89 18.97 12.45
C SER A 44 18.12 17.96 11.62
N ILE A 45 17.88 18.28 10.34
CA ILE A 45 17.21 17.36 9.39
C ILE A 45 18.02 16.05 9.30
N LEU A 46 19.34 16.17 9.05
CA LEU A 46 20.19 14.99 8.97
C LEU A 46 20.40 14.31 10.32
N GLY A 47 20.44 15.08 11.42
CA GLY A 47 20.59 14.52 12.76
C GLY A 47 19.46 13.58 13.12
N LYS A 48 18.21 14.06 13.04
CA LYS A 48 17.01 13.25 13.32
C LYS A 48 16.94 12.01 12.44
N LEU A 49 17.26 12.16 11.16
CA LEU A 49 17.21 11.09 10.19
C LEU A 49 18.32 10.05 10.42
N TYR A 50 19.56 10.49 10.70
CA TYR A 50 20.71 9.60 10.89
C TYR A 50 20.64 8.80 12.19
N VAL A 51 19.93 9.28 13.22
CA VAL A 51 19.66 8.51 14.44
C VAL A 51 19.04 7.15 14.11
N LEU A 52 18.18 7.08 13.09
CA LEU A 52 17.53 5.83 12.66
C LEU A 52 18.51 4.84 12.02
N ALA A 53 19.59 5.34 11.40
CA ALA A 53 20.65 4.52 10.81
C ALA A 53 21.74 4.11 11.81
N LYS A 54 21.74 4.71 13.02
CA LYS A 54 22.74 4.47 14.07
C LYS A 54 22.48 3.12 14.74
N GLY A 55 23.49 2.25 14.77
CA GLY A 55 23.54 1.13 15.71
C GLY A 55 22.98 -0.21 15.25
N ASP A 56 22.26 -0.29 14.13
CA ASP A 56 21.83 -1.59 13.60
C ASP A 56 22.87 -2.16 12.63
N LEU A 57 23.74 -3.06 13.14
CA LEU A 57 24.72 -3.82 12.36
C LEU A 57 24.10 -5.05 11.70
N ALA A 58 22.93 -5.50 12.16
CA ALA A 58 22.29 -6.73 11.69
C ALA A 58 21.34 -6.50 10.50
N ARG A 59 20.79 -5.29 10.35
CA ARG A 59 19.86 -4.94 9.27
C ARG A 59 20.37 -3.76 8.44
N SER A 60 20.10 -3.82 7.13
CA SER A 60 20.46 -2.72 6.23
C SER A 60 19.48 -1.56 6.43
N VAL A 61 19.92 -0.50 7.10
CA VAL A 61 19.14 0.74 7.24
C VAL A 61 19.67 1.79 6.28
N ARG A 62 18.77 2.36 5.46
CA ARG A 62 19.06 3.52 4.62
C ARG A 62 18.15 4.67 4.98
N VAL A 63 18.68 5.87 4.83
CA VAL A 63 17.95 7.08 5.15
C VAL A 63 18.11 8.11 4.04
N ALA A 64 17.03 8.79 3.69
CA ALA A 64 16.99 9.71 2.57
C ALA A 64 16.26 11.00 2.91
N VAL A 65 16.83 12.14 2.51
CA VAL A 65 16.11 13.41 2.42
C VAL A 65 15.51 13.50 1.02
N VAL A 66 14.19 13.62 0.92
CA VAL A 66 13.46 13.73 -0.35
C VAL A 66 12.95 15.15 -0.52
N SER A 67 13.23 15.79 -1.66
CA SER A 67 12.93 17.21 -1.85
C SER A 67 12.60 17.56 -3.30
N ASN A 68 11.81 18.62 -3.47
CA ASN A 68 11.48 19.20 -4.77
C ASN A 68 12.54 20.18 -5.30
N VAL A 69 13.54 20.53 -4.49
CA VAL A 69 14.67 21.38 -4.89
C VAL A 69 15.99 20.58 -4.90
N PRO A 70 16.98 20.98 -5.71
CA PRO A 70 18.28 20.32 -5.72
C PRO A 70 19.08 20.56 -4.43
N TYR A 71 20.11 19.75 -4.21
CA TYR A 71 21.15 19.99 -3.21
C TYR A 71 22.40 20.56 -3.90
N ASN A 72 22.89 21.73 -3.48
CA ASN A 72 23.98 22.46 -4.13
C ASN A 72 25.29 21.67 -4.29
N SER A 73 25.52 20.68 -3.45
CA SER A 73 26.75 19.88 -3.47
C SER A 73 26.65 18.63 -4.35
N MET A 74 25.52 18.43 -5.03
CA MET A 74 25.27 17.28 -5.89
C MET A 74 25.13 17.69 -7.37
N PRO A 75 25.50 16.79 -8.31
CA PRO A 75 25.28 17.01 -9.73
C PRO A 75 23.79 17.23 -10.06
N ALA A 76 23.48 18.19 -10.93
CA ALA A 76 22.11 18.53 -11.29
C ALA A 76 21.41 17.46 -12.16
N ASP A 77 22.19 16.59 -12.80
CA ASP A 77 21.73 15.49 -13.65
C ASP A 77 21.42 14.21 -12.87
N GLN A 78 21.80 14.13 -11.60
CA GLN A 78 21.57 12.97 -10.76
C GLN A 78 20.46 13.25 -9.74
N LEU A 79 19.32 12.58 -9.90
CA LEU A 79 18.17 12.74 -9.00
C LEU A 79 18.30 12.00 -7.68
N ILE A 80 19.05 10.88 -7.64
CA ILE A 80 19.30 10.09 -6.43
C ILE A 80 20.79 10.08 -6.16
N ASN A 81 21.21 10.68 -5.04
CA ASN A 81 22.61 10.80 -4.69
C ASN A 81 22.91 10.23 -3.31
N CYS A 82 23.90 9.34 -3.24
CA CYS A 82 24.49 8.87 -1.99
C CYS A 82 25.52 9.89 -1.48
N PHE A 83 25.55 10.13 -0.18
CA PHE A 83 26.43 11.14 0.42
C PHE A 83 27.91 10.79 0.31
N VAL A 84 28.26 9.51 0.07
CA VAL A 84 29.64 9.10 -0.26
C VAL A 84 30.19 9.83 -1.49
N LYS A 85 29.31 10.24 -2.41
CA LYS A 85 29.70 10.94 -3.65
C LYS A 85 29.83 12.45 -3.46
N LEU A 86 29.58 12.98 -2.26
CA LEU A 86 29.75 14.41 -1.99
C LEU A 86 31.22 14.83 -2.06
N PRO A 87 31.50 16.11 -2.37
CA PRO A 87 32.83 16.67 -2.18
C PRO A 87 33.32 16.46 -0.73
N GLU A 88 34.60 16.11 -0.55
CA GLU A 88 35.17 15.88 0.80
C GLU A 88 34.96 17.04 1.78
N LYS A 89 34.90 18.28 1.26
CA LYS A 89 34.61 19.47 2.06
C LYS A 89 33.23 19.36 2.72
N ASP A 90 32.21 18.96 1.95
CA ASP A 90 30.84 18.82 2.44
C ASP A 90 30.71 17.59 3.35
N GLN A 91 31.36 16.47 3.01
CA GLN A 91 31.40 15.29 3.90
C GLN A 91 31.96 15.66 5.28
N ARG A 92 33.10 16.37 5.34
CA ARG A 92 33.71 16.82 6.61
C ARG A 92 32.81 17.79 7.38
N GLU A 93 32.09 18.67 6.70
CA GLU A 93 31.17 19.61 7.34
C GLU A 93 29.98 18.86 7.98
N ILE A 94 29.42 17.89 7.26
CA ILE A 94 28.34 17.03 7.76
C ILE A 94 28.83 16.16 8.91
N GLU A 95 30.00 15.55 8.75
CA GLU A 95 30.61 14.70 9.76
C GLU A 95 30.80 15.44 11.07
N LYS A 96 31.42 16.63 11.02
CA LYS A 96 31.61 17.47 12.19
C LYS A 96 30.29 17.86 12.85
N ALA A 97 29.27 18.20 12.06
CA ALA A 97 27.97 18.61 12.59
C ALA A 97 27.25 17.45 13.28
N LEU A 98 27.16 16.29 12.62
CA LEU A 98 26.48 15.11 13.13
C LEU A 98 27.21 14.47 14.32
N LYS A 99 28.55 14.39 14.30
CA LYS A 99 29.32 13.92 15.47
C LYS A 99 29.06 14.78 16.70
N LYS A 100 29.00 16.11 16.51
CA LYS A 100 28.69 17.06 17.58
C LYS A 100 27.25 16.91 18.08
N GLU A 101 26.29 16.75 17.17
CA GLU A 101 24.86 16.66 17.51
C GLU A 101 24.51 15.34 18.19
N LEU A 102 24.98 14.21 17.64
CA LEU A 102 24.56 12.87 18.02
C LEU A 102 25.52 12.14 18.97
N SER A 103 26.64 12.79 19.33
CA SER A 103 27.71 12.22 20.16
C SER A 103 28.16 10.85 19.67
N ILE A 104 28.61 10.79 18.41
CA ILE A 104 29.07 9.57 17.72
C ILE A 104 30.49 9.74 17.18
N ASP A 105 31.21 8.62 17.07
CA ASP A 105 32.60 8.61 16.63
C ASP A 105 32.77 8.41 15.12
N ASP A 106 31.81 7.77 14.45
CA ASP A 106 31.89 7.48 13.02
C ASP A 106 30.55 7.63 12.30
N ILE A 107 30.62 8.00 11.02
CA ILE A 107 29.46 8.25 10.16
C ILE A 107 29.58 7.43 8.88
N ASP A 108 28.61 6.56 8.68
CA ASP A 108 28.49 5.77 7.46
C ASP A 108 27.67 6.53 6.41
N PHE A 109 28.37 7.29 5.56
CA PHE A 109 27.76 8.00 4.45
C PHE A 109 27.13 7.09 3.38
N THR A 110 27.44 5.79 3.36
CA THR A 110 26.83 4.84 2.40
C THR A 110 25.33 4.66 2.65
N LYS A 111 24.87 4.99 3.86
CA LYS A 111 23.48 4.87 4.31
C LYS A 111 22.65 6.14 4.06
N ILE A 112 23.28 7.26 3.69
CA ILE A 112 22.61 8.57 3.60
C ILE A 112 22.44 8.98 2.14
N PHE A 113 21.21 9.37 1.79
CA PHE A 113 20.83 9.75 0.44
C PHE A 113 20.13 11.11 0.38
N TYR A 114 20.28 11.78 -0.75
CA TYR A 114 19.45 12.91 -1.16
C TYR A 114 18.72 12.53 -2.43
N ILE A 115 17.39 12.64 -2.42
CA ILE A 115 16.53 12.35 -3.56
C ILE A 115 15.83 13.64 -3.98
N GLN A 116 16.21 14.13 -5.15
CA GLN A 116 15.47 15.18 -5.83
C GLN A 116 14.35 14.54 -6.66
N THR A 117 13.12 14.93 -6.40
CA THR A 117 11.96 14.50 -7.20
C THR A 117 11.09 15.70 -7.51
N ASN A 118 10.52 15.76 -8.70
CA ASN A 118 9.57 16.82 -9.00
C ASN A 118 8.29 16.59 -8.18
N MET A 119 7.79 17.64 -7.53
CA MET A 119 6.56 17.59 -6.73
C MET A 119 5.66 18.72 -7.21
N ASP A 120 4.46 18.37 -7.68
CA ASP A 120 3.44 19.35 -7.99
C ASP A 120 2.85 19.86 -6.66
N LEU A 121 3.21 21.10 -6.30
CA LEU A 121 2.74 21.74 -5.08
C LEU A 121 1.49 22.60 -5.32
N GLU A 122 1.10 22.80 -6.58
CA GLU A 122 -0.08 23.59 -6.96
C GLU A 122 -1.31 22.69 -7.06
N HIS A 123 -1.15 21.53 -7.73
CA HIS A 123 -2.21 20.55 -7.97
C HIS A 123 -1.75 19.11 -7.62
N PRO A 124 -1.33 18.84 -6.36
CA PRO A 124 -0.79 17.53 -5.96
C PRO A 124 -1.76 16.38 -6.23
N ASP A 125 -3.05 16.57 -6.00
CA ASP A 125 -4.08 15.55 -6.21
C ASP A 125 -4.14 15.07 -7.66
N ASP A 126 -4.04 16.00 -8.63
CA ASP A 126 -4.12 15.67 -10.04
C ASP A 126 -2.85 14.96 -10.51
N ALA A 127 -1.68 15.38 -10.01
CA ALA A 127 -0.42 14.69 -10.25
C ALA A 127 -0.44 13.26 -9.69
N VAL A 128 -0.96 13.06 -8.47
CA VAL A 128 -1.08 11.74 -7.84
C VAL A 128 -2.07 10.87 -8.61
N ARG A 129 -3.23 11.39 -9.02
CA ARG A 129 -4.20 10.66 -9.86
C ARG A 129 -3.57 10.16 -11.16
N GLY A 130 -2.90 11.04 -11.89
CA GLY A 130 -2.23 10.67 -13.14
C GLY A 130 -1.14 9.62 -12.91
N LYS A 131 -0.33 9.78 -11.86
CA LYS A 131 0.73 8.82 -11.51
C LYS A 131 0.15 7.46 -11.12
N LEU A 132 -0.95 7.45 -10.37
CA LEU A 132 -1.63 6.25 -9.92
C LEU A 132 -2.18 5.45 -11.10
N THR A 133 -2.83 6.09 -12.07
CA THR A 133 -3.29 5.43 -13.31
C THR A 133 -2.12 4.79 -14.07
N PHE A 134 -1.03 5.53 -14.26
CA PHE A 134 0.17 5.00 -14.93
C PHE A 134 0.79 3.79 -14.20
N VAL A 135 0.88 3.88 -12.87
CA VAL A 135 1.41 2.77 -12.05
C VAL A 135 0.47 1.57 -12.08
N PHE A 136 -0.84 1.80 -12.04
CA PHE A 136 -1.86 0.78 -12.15
C PHE A 136 -1.71 -0.03 -13.44
N GLU A 137 -1.64 0.63 -14.59
CA GLU A 137 -1.46 -0.02 -15.90
C GLU A 137 -0.16 -0.83 -15.94
N LYS A 138 0.91 -0.31 -15.34
CA LYS A 138 2.19 -1.02 -15.28
C LYS A 138 2.10 -2.31 -14.44
N ILE A 139 1.37 -2.28 -13.33
CA ILE A 139 1.22 -3.41 -12.40
C ILE A 139 0.20 -4.41 -12.93
N LYS A 140 -1.04 -3.97 -13.17
CA LYS A 140 -2.18 -4.83 -13.50
C LYS A 140 -2.33 -5.13 -14.99
N LYS A 141 -1.53 -4.48 -15.86
CA LYS A 141 -1.54 -4.66 -17.32
C LYS A 141 -2.89 -4.34 -17.98
N CYS A 142 -3.71 -3.51 -17.34
CA CYS A 142 -4.97 -3.00 -17.85
C CYS A 142 -5.24 -1.61 -17.27
N GLU A 143 -6.20 -0.88 -17.83
CA GLU A 143 -6.62 0.42 -17.31
C GLU A 143 -7.54 0.25 -16.07
N PRO A 144 -7.46 1.17 -15.09
CA PRO A 144 -8.39 1.16 -13.98
C PRO A 144 -9.78 1.58 -14.44
N THR A 145 -10.77 0.74 -14.17
CA THR A 145 -12.14 0.92 -14.67
C THR A 145 -12.93 2.07 -14.01
N ASN A 146 -12.43 2.65 -12.91
CA ASN A 146 -12.92 3.89 -12.32
C ASN A 146 -11.77 4.61 -11.60
N PRO A 147 -10.92 5.37 -12.34
CA PRO A 147 -9.69 5.94 -11.80
C PRO A 147 -9.93 6.89 -10.61
N ASN A 148 -11.03 7.65 -10.63
CA ASN A 148 -11.37 8.58 -9.54
C ASN A 148 -11.84 7.85 -8.27
N ALA A 149 -12.53 6.72 -8.41
CA ALA A 149 -12.88 5.90 -7.26
C ALA A 149 -11.64 5.21 -6.67
N LEU A 150 -10.75 4.69 -7.52
CA LEU A 150 -9.46 4.12 -7.10
C LEU A 150 -8.63 5.13 -6.32
N TYR A 151 -8.50 6.35 -6.83
CA TYR A 151 -7.79 7.44 -6.15
C TYR A 151 -8.35 7.70 -4.76
N ARG A 152 -9.67 7.90 -4.65
CA ARG A 152 -10.33 8.15 -3.36
C ARG A 152 -10.11 7.00 -2.39
N LEU A 153 -10.29 5.76 -2.84
CA LEU A 153 -10.07 4.57 -2.03
C LEU A 153 -8.66 4.54 -1.43
N ILE A 154 -7.63 4.81 -2.23
CA ILE A 154 -6.24 4.81 -1.76
C ILE A 154 -5.99 5.96 -0.80
N VAL A 155 -6.44 7.18 -1.13
CA VAL A 155 -6.24 8.37 -0.29
C VAL A 155 -6.94 8.20 1.06
N ASP A 156 -8.19 7.74 1.07
CA ASP A 156 -8.95 7.51 2.30
C ASP A 156 -8.24 6.45 3.16
N THR A 157 -7.84 5.32 2.55
CA THR A 157 -7.11 4.24 3.26
C THR A 157 -5.79 4.73 3.87
N VAL A 158 -5.02 5.53 3.12
CA VAL A 158 -3.74 6.07 3.60
C VAL A 158 -3.96 7.12 4.68
N SER A 159 -4.97 7.99 4.51
CA SER A 159 -5.29 9.05 5.47
C SER A 159 -5.77 8.47 6.80
N ASP A 160 -6.64 7.45 6.77
CA ASP A 160 -7.11 6.76 7.98
C ASP A 160 -5.95 6.16 8.79
N LYS A 161 -4.97 5.59 8.08
CA LYS A 161 -3.76 5.00 8.68
C LYS A 161 -2.81 6.05 9.23
N ALA A 162 -2.61 7.15 8.50
CA ALA A 162 -1.77 8.27 8.90
C ALA A 162 -2.31 8.99 10.15
N CYS A 163 -3.63 9.06 10.29
CA CYS A 163 -4.32 9.73 11.40
C CYS A 163 -4.46 8.86 12.66
N TYR A 164 -3.89 7.65 12.69
CA TYR A 164 -3.95 6.80 13.88
C TYR A 164 -2.95 7.28 14.95
N GLU A 165 -3.48 7.87 16.03
CA GLU A 165 -2.69 8.50 17.12
C GLU A 165 -2.51 7.63 18.37
N TYR A 166 -3.23 6.50 18.49
CA TYR A 166 -3.16 5.65 19.68
C TYR A 166 -1.87 4.81 19.71
N SER A 167 -1.52 4.34 20.90
CA SER A 167 -0.40 3.42 21.07
C SER A 167 -0.68 2.09 20.39
N ALA A 168 0.34 1.53 19.76
CA ALA A 168 0.37 0.16 19.26
C ALA A 168 1.44 -0.60 20.05
N ASP A 169 1.07 -1.76 20.58
CA ASP A 169 1.90 -2.49 21.55
C ASP A 169 2.91 -3.42 20.85
N ASP A 170 2.64 -3.81 19.60
CA ASP A 170 3.49 -4.69 18.81
C ASP A 170 3.57 -4.33 17.31
N TYR A 171 4.49 -5.00 16.62
CA TYR A 171 4.75 -4.75 15.21
C TYR A 171 3.59 -5.12 14.27
N GLU A 172 2.86 -6.20 14.55
CA GLU A 172 1.72 -6.59 13.73
C GLU A 172 0.55 -5.62 13.92
N GLU A 173 0.40 -5.06 15.12
CA GLU A 173 -0.53 -3.99 15.40
C GLU A 173 -0.16 -2.69 14.67
N ILE A 174 1.13 -2.28 14.70
CA ILE A 174 1.62 -1.14 13.91
C ILE A 174 1.31 -1.35 12.44
N LYS A 175 1.63 -2.53 11.90
CA LYS A 175 1.37 -2.90 10.51
C LYS A 175 -0.13 -2.88 10.17
N ARG A 176 -1.00 -3.29 11.09
CA ARG A 176 -2.46 -3.28 10.91
C ARG A 176 -3.02 -1.85 10.93
N LEU A 177 -2.60 -1.03 11.90
CA LEU A 177 -3.24 0.25 12.21
C LEU A 177 -2.62 1.41 11.44
N LYS A 178 -1.29 1.45 11.31
CA LYS A 178 -0.56 2.53 10.63
C LYS A 178 0.03 2.10 9.29
N GLY A 179 0.30 0.81 9.15
CA GLY A 179 0.92 0.23 7.98
C GLY A 179 0.00 -0.04 6.80
N LEU A 180 0.54 0.09 5.58
CA LEU A 180 -0.04 -0.52 4.37
C LEU A 180 0.94 -1.54 3.77
N SER A 181 0.53 -2.81 3.69
CA SER A 181 1.33 -3.86 3.07
C SER A 181 1.21 -3.91 1.56
N ARG A 182 2.18 -4.54 0.89
CA ARG A 182 2.13 -4.77 -0.57
C ARG A 182 0.86 -5.49 -0.97
N ASN A 183 0.51 -6.59 -0.28
CA ASN A 183 -0.66 -7.39 -0.61
C ASN A 183 -1.94 -6.58 -0.39
N GLN A 184 -2.03 -5.81 0.71
CA GLN A 184 -3.17 -4.92 0.91
C GLN A 184 -3.28 -3.85 -0.18
N PHE A 185 -2.16 -3.24 -0.59
CA PHE A 185 -2.17 -2.27 -1.68
C PHE A 185 -2.61 -2.91 -2.99
N ASP A 186 -2.12 -4.12 -3.29
CA ASP A 186 -2.47 -4.85 -4.50
C ASP A 186 -3.96 -5.25 -4.53
N GLU A 187 -4.51 -5.67 -3.39
CA GLU A 187 -5.95 -5.91 -3.19
C GLU A 187 -6.79 -4.64 -3.50
N LEU A 188 -6.31 -3.44 -3.13
CA LEU A 188 -7.00 -2.18 -3.47
C LEU A 188 -7.00 -1.93 -4.99
N LEU A 189 -5.92 -2.29 -5.68
CA LEU A 189 -5.85 -2.18 -7.14
C LEU A 189 -6.80 -3.18 -7.81
N ASP A 190 -6.88 -4.42 -7.31
CA ASP A 190 -7.73 -5.46 -7.89
C ASP A 190 -9.20 -5.08 -7.92
N LEU A 191 -9.70 -4.34 -6.93
CA LEU A 191 -11.07 -3.83 -6.92
C LEU A 191 -11.43 -2.98 -8.15
N HIS A 192 -10.42 -2.44 -8.85
CA HIS A 192 -10.59 -1.60 -10.03
C HIS A 192 -10.06 -2.22 -11.33
N ALA A 193 -9.50 -3.43 -11.28
CA ALA A 193 -9.01 -4.16 -12.44
C ALA A 193 -10.16 -4.76 -13.26
N GLU A 194 -10.03 -4.74 -14.58
CA GLU A 194 -11.07 -5.26 -15.50
C GLU A 194 -11.39 -6.74 -15.25
N LYS A 195 -10.38 -7.55 -14.94
CA LYS A 195 -10.52 -8.99 -14.62
C LYS A 195 -11.28 -9.28 -13.32
N SER A 196 -11.33 -8.34 -12.37
CA SER A 196 -12.16 -8.51 -11.17
C SER A 196 -13.63 -8.22 -11.44
N LYS A 197 -13.92 -7.47 -12.51
CA LYS A 197 -15.28 -7.19 -12.99
C LYS A 197 -15.85 -8.30 -13.85
N THR A 198 -15.04 -9.09 -14.57
CA THR A 198 -15.55 -10.22 -15.36
C THR A 198 -16.24 -11.24 -14.45
N GLY A 199 -15.62 -11.60 -13.31
CA GLY A 199 -16.23 -12.59 -12.40
C GLY A 199 -17.49 -12.05 -11.71
N PHE A 200 -17.53 -10.74 -11.43
CA PHE A 200 -18.73 -10.09 -10.90
C PHE A 200 -19.84 -10.00 -11.96
N GLN A 201 -19.51 -9.67 -13.20
CA GLN A 201 -20.46 -9.61 -14.31
C GLN A 201 -21.01 -11.00 -14.64
N ALA A 202 -20.16 -12.03 -14.64
CA ALA A 202 -20.58 -13.42 -14.78
C ALA A 202 -21.51 -13.86 -13.63
N ALA A 203 -21.28 -13.37 -12.40
CA ALA A 203 -22.19 -13.61 -11.28
C ALA A 203 -23.56 -12.91 -11.48
N VAL A 204 -23.57 -11.69 -12.01
CA VAL A 204 -24.82 -10.98 -12.38
C VAL A 204 -25.59 -11.79 -13.43
N GLU A 205 -24.91 -12.24 -14.49
CA GLU A 205 -25.51 -13.01 -15.59
C GLU A 205 -26.06 -14.36 -15.11
N TYR A 206 -25.34 -15.05 -14.23
CA TYR A 206 -25.82 -16.28 -13.60
C TYR A 206 -27.07 -16.03 -12.74
N ILE A 207 -27.09 -14.97 -11.91
CA ILE A 207 -28.28 -14.62 -11.12
C ILE A 207 -29.47 -14.29 -12.02
N GLU A 208 -29.23 -13.68 -13.18
CA GLU A 208 -30.27 -13.36 -14.17
C GLU A 208 -30.85 -14.61 -14.84
N SER A 209 -30.03 -15.63 -15.08
CA SER A 209 -30.43 -16.89 -15.70
C SER A 209 -31.20 -17.82 -14.76
N LEU A 210 -31.21 -17.57 -13.44
CA LEU A 210 -31.96 -18.38 -12.48
C LEU A 210 -33.46 -18.46 -12.83
N PRO A 211 -34.08 -19.66 -12.75
CA PRO A 211 -35.48 -19.87 -13.13
C PRO A 211 -36.46 -19.21 -12.15
N GLY A 212 -36.09 -19.08 -10.88
CA GLY A 212 -36.92 -18.52 -9.82
C GLY A 212 -36.97 -16.99 -9.82
N VAL A 213 -38.12 -16.40 -10.19
CA VAL A 213 -38.31 -14.93 -10.18
C VAL A 213 -38.02 -14.31 -8.81
N LYS A 214 -38.48 -14.97 -7.74
CA LYS A 214 -38.30 -14.50 -6.36
C LYS A 214 -36.83 -14.58 -5.91
N GLU A 215 -36.13 -15.65 -6.27
CA GLU A 215 -34.71 -15.84 -5.97
C GLU A 215 -33.86 -14.81 -6.71
N ARG A 216 -34.07 -14.65 -8.01
CA ARG A 216 -33.40 -13.63 -8.83
C ARG A 216 -33.57 -12.23 -8.24
N MET A 217 -34.78 -11.82 -7.88
CA MET A 217 -35.02 -10.51 -7.27
C MET A 217 -34.35 -10.35 -5.90
N THR A 218 -34.29 -11.43 -5.12
CA THR A 218 -33.64 -11.44 -3.81
C THR A 218 -32.13 -11.27 -3.96
N TYR A 219 -31.50 -12.08 -4.80
CA TYR A 219 -30.06 -12.02 -5.04
C TYR A 219 -29.62 -10.73 -5.73
N LYS A 220 -30.42 -10.20 -6.67
CA LYS A 220 -30.17 -8.88 -7.26
C LYS A 220 -30.14 -7.76 -6.23
N ARG A 221 -30.98 -7.80 -5.20
CA ARG A 221 -30.98 -6.81 -4.12
C ARG A 221 -29.78 -6.96 -3.18
N SER A 222 -29.23 -8.17 -3.07
CA SER A 222 -28.04 -8.46 -2.26
C SER A 222 -26.72 -8.07 -2.93
N LEU A 223 -26.64 -8.06 -4.27
CA LEU A 223 -25.41 -7.76 -5.02
C LEU A 223 -24.67 -6.48 -4.58
N PRO A 224 -25.33 -5.31 -4.41
CA PRO A 224 -24.64 -4.09 -3.98
C PRO A 224 -24.04 -4.20 -2.56
N ASN A 225 -24.75 -4.88 -1.66
CA ASN A 225 -24.28 -5.11 -0.30
C ASN A 225 -23.09 -6.07 -0.27
N VAL A 226 -23.14 -7.15 -1.06
CA VAL A 226 -22.04 -8.09 -1.21
C VAL A 226 -20.78 -7.42 -1.75
N LEU A 227 -20.91 -6.56 -2.77
CA LEU A 227 -19.77 -5.81 -3.31
C LEU A 227 -19.13 -4.90 -2.25
N LYS A 228 -19.97 -4.23 -1.44
CA LYS A 228 -19.49 -3.45 -0.29
C LYS A 228 -18.80 -4.33 0.75
N LEU A 229 -19.36 -5.49 1.10
CA LEU A 229 -18.79 -6.39 2.10
C LEU A 229 -17.42 -6.94 1.67
N LEU A 230 -17.29 -7.39 0.41
CA LEU A 230 -16.02 -7.88 -0.14
C LEU A 230 -14.91 -6.81 -0.15
N SER A 231 -15.28 -5.54 -0.31
CA SER A 231 -14.31 -4.44 -0.31
C SER A 231 -13.94 -3.96 1.10
N THR A 232 -14.88 -3.97 2.04
CA THR A 232 -14.74 -3.25 3.32
C THR A 232 -14.62 -4.16 4.56
N SER A 233 -15.07 -5.41 4.50
CA SER A 233 -15.13 -6.29 5.68
C SER A 233 -13.99 -7.29 5.72
N TRP A 234 -13.11 -7.16 6.73
CA TRP A 234 -11.99 -8.06 6.96
C TRP A 234 -12.44 -9.52 7.10
N ASN A 235 -13.46 -9.78 7.93
CA ASN A 235 -13.96 -11.15 8.16
C ASN A 235 -14.46 -11.79 6.86
N ILE A 236 -15.08 -11.01 5.97
CA ILE A 236 -15.58 -11.52 4.69
C ILE A 236 -14.42 -11.80 3.72
N LYS A 237 -13.39 -10.96 3.71
CA LYS A 237 -12.17 -11.21 2.92
C LYS A 237 -11.43 -12.47 3.37
N GLU A 238 -11.37 -12.75 4.67
CA GLU A 238 -10.77 -13.99 5.18
C GLU A 238 -11.59 -15.23 4.78
N ILE A 239 -12.93 -15.15 4.86
CA ILE A 239 -13.80 -16.24 4.38
C ILE A 239 -13.65 -16.45 2.87
N GLU A 240 -13.56 -15.37 2.09
CA GLU A 240 -13.27 -15.46 0.64
C GLU A 240 -11.95 -16.20 0.40
N LYS A 241 -10.86 -15.83 1.11
CA LYS A 241 -9.56 -16.50 0.99
C LYS A 241 -9.62 -17.99 1.36
N GLU A 242 -10.34 -18.35 2.42
CA GLU A 242 -10.55 -19.75 2.82
C GLU A 242 -11.27 -20.54 1.71
N ILE A 243 -12.32 -19.96 1.14
CA ILE A 243 -13.10 -20.58 0.06
C ILE A 243 -12.24 -20.72 -1.20
N SER A 244 -11.51 -19.68 -1.62
CA SER A 244 -10.66 -19.73 -2.80
C SER A 244 -9.58 -20.80 -2.68
N ARG A 245 -8.92 -20.92 -1.52
CA ARG A 245 -7.96 -22.02 -1.27
C ARG A 245 -8.61 -23.40 -1.36
N PHE A 246 -9.85 -23.53 -0.87
CA PHE A 246 -10.60 -24.78 -0.97
C PHE A 246 -10.93 -25.14 -2.43
N LEU A 247 -11.34 -24.16 -3.23
CA LEU A 247 -11.65 -24.35 -4.66
C LEU A 247 -10.43 -24.75 -5.50
N LEU A 248 -9.24 -24.25 -5.15
CA LEU A 248 -7.99 -24.59 -5.86
C LEU A 248 -7.58 -26.07 -5.70
N VAL A 249 -8.01 -26.73 -4.63
CA VAL A 249 -7.58 -28.10 -4.28
C VAL A 249 -8.69 -29.15 -4.35
N HIS A 250 -9.95 -28.74 -4.56
CA HIS A 250 -11.08 -29.65 -4.65
C HIS A 250 -11.85 -29.43 -5.96
N ASP A 251 -12.20 -30.53 -6.62
CA ASP A 251 -13.21 -30.50 -7.67
C ASP A 251 -14.59 -30.33 -7.04
N VAL A 252 -15.28 -29.26 -7.40
CA VAL A 252 -16.56 -28.86 -6.83
C VAL A 252 -17.74 -29.09 -7.77
N GLY A 253 -17.50 -29.66 -8.96
CA GLY A 253 -18.53 -29.93 -9.94
C GLY A 253 -19.11 -28.65 -10.58
N ASP A 254 -20.39 -28.68 -10.94
CA ASP A 254 -21.10 -27.53 -11.50
C ASP A 254 -21.39 -26.45 -10.45
N THR A 255 -21.81 -25.26 -10.91
CA THR A 255 -22.04 -24.10 -10.03
C THR A 255 -23.07 -24.38 -8.92
N ASP A 256 -24.14 -25.13 -9.18
CA ASP A 256 -25.18 -25.39 -8.18
C ASP A 256 -24.67 -26.36 -7.12
N SER A 257 -24.03 -27.46 -7.56
CA SER A 257 -23.35 -28.43 -6.69
C SER A 257 -22.28 -27.77 -5.83
N ALA A 258 -21.51 -26.85 -6.41
CA ALA A 258 -20.48 -26.11 -5.70
C ALA A 258 -21.08 -25.17 -4.63
N ILE A 259 -22.18 -24.47 -4.92
CA ILE A 259 -22.86 -23.62 -3.93
C ILE A 259 -23.32 -24.45 -2.73
N ASP A 260 -23.96 -25.59 -2.96
CA ASP A 260 -24.44 -26.46 -1.88
C ASP A 260 -23.27 -26.98 -1.02
N LEU A 261 -22.16 -27.36 -1.66
CA LEU A 261 -20.95 -27.77 -0.97
C LEU A 261 -20.37 -26.63 -0.11
N LEU A 262 -20.27 -25.42 -0.66
CA LEU A 262 -19.75 -24.26 0.06
C LEU A 262 -20.65 -23.85 1.23
N ILE A 263 -21.97 -23.94 1.07
CA ILE A 263 -22.93 -23.73 2.17
C ILE A 263 -22.68 -24.75 3.27
N SER A 264 -22.54 -26.03 2.94
CA SER A 264 -22.34 -27.08 3.95
C SER A 264 -21.05 -26.91 4.77
N LYS A 265 -20.00 -26.34 4.16
CA LYS A 265 -18.67 -26.18 4.78
C LYS A 265 -18.46 -24.84 5.48
N PHE A 266 -18.94 -23.74 4.90
CA PHE A 266 -18.52 -22.40 5.30
C PHE A 266 -19.65 -21.55 5.88
N ASN A 267 -20.91 -21.98 5.84
CA ASN A 267 -22.04 -21.11 6.22
C ASN A 267 -21.99 -20.67 7.70
N ASP A 268 -21.40 -21.47 8.58
CA ASP A 268 -21.24 -21.16 10.01
C ASP A 268 -20.06 -20.19 10.29
N ARG A 269 -19.22 -19.90 9.29
CA ARG A 269 -18.12 -18.94 9.39
C ARG A 269 -18.59 -17.49 9.28
N PHE A 270 -19.74 -17.27 8.66
CA PHE A 270 -20.25 -15.92 8.41
C PHE A 270 -20.78 -15.26 9.68
N PRO A 271 -20.47 -13.97 9.90
CA PRO A 271 -21.09 -13.19 10.96
C PRO A 271 -22.61 -13.21 10.88
N VAL A 272 -23.27 -13.09 12.04
CA VAL A 272 -24.74 -13.15 12.15
C VAL A 272 -25.43 -12.02 11.39
N GLU A 273 -24.73 -10.90 11.17
CA GLU A 273 -25.20 -9.73 10.44
C GLU A 273 -25.28 -9.96 8.93
N VAL A 274 -24.58 -10.97 8.40
CA VAL A 274 -24.60 -11.29 6.96
C VAL A 274 -25.83 -12.16 6.68
N SER A 275 -26.76 -11.61 5.91
CA SER A 275 -28.01 -12.29 5.58
C SER A 275 -27.76 -13.56 4.76
N ARG A 276 -28.69 -14.52 4.84
CA ARG A 276 -28.60 -15.76 4.03
C ARG A 276 -28.50 -15.48 2.53
N ALA A 277 -29.22 -14.46 2.05
CA ALA A 277 -29.16 -14.06 0.64
C ALA A 277 -27.76 -13.51 0.27
N ASP A 278 -27.16 -12.70 1.13
CA ASP A 278 -25.81 -12.16 0.90
C ASP A 278 -24.76 -13.28 0.88
N ARG A 279 -24.90 -14.29 1.76
CA ARG A 279 -23.99 -15.46 1.78
C ARG A 279 -24.04 -16.23 0.47
N VAL A 280 -25.25 -16.52 -0.04
CA VAL A 280 -25.40 -17.22 -1.32
C VAL A 280 -24.81 -16.41 -2.47
N VAL A 281 -25.07 -15.11 -2.51
CA VAL A 281 -24.50 -14.23 -3.54
C VAL A 281 -22.97 -14.13 -3.42
N LEU A 282 -22.41 -14.14 -2.21
CA LEU A 282 -20.97 -14.22 -1.98
C LEU A 282 -20.36 -15.49 -2.59
N TYR A 283 -20.98 -16.66 -2.35
CA TYR A 283 -20.51 -17.90 -2.98
C TYR A 283 -20.56 -17.84 -4.50
N ILE A 284 -21.64 -17.32 -5.08
CA ILE A 284 -21.75 -17.15 -6.54
C ILE A 284 -20.62 -16.26 -7.07
N VAL A 285 -20.38 -15.10 -6.45
CA VAL A 285 -19.31 -14.17 -6.88
C VAL A 285 -17.93 -14.84 -6.79
N ILE A 286 -17.65 -15.56 -5.70
CA ILE A 286 -16.36 -16.26 -5.52
C ILE A 286 -16.20 -17.37 -6.56
N LEU A 287 -17.24 -18.17 -6.82
CA LEU A 287 -17.19 -19.22 -7.86
C LEU A 287 -16.94 -18.64 -9.25
N LYS A 288 -17.58 -17.52 -9.60
CA LYS A 288 -17.35 -16.89 -10.91
C LYS A 288 -15.99 -16.23 -11.03
N ARG A 289 -15.45 -15.66 -9.95
CA ARG A 289 -14.04 -15.24 -9.91
C ARG A 289 -13.08 -16.42 -10.05
N TYR A 290 -13.40 -17.57 -9.47
CA TYR A 290 -12.60 -18.79 -9.61
C TYR A 290 -12.63 -19.34 -11.04
N GLU A 291 -13.80 -19.43 -11.67
CA GLU A 291 -13.95 -19.83 -13.07
C GLU A 291 -13.18 -18.90 -14.02
N ASP A 292 -13.14 -17.60 -13.73
CA ASP A 292 -12.37 -16.60 -14.46
C ASP A 292 -10.86 -16.62 -14.19
N GLY A 293 -10.39 -17.51 -13.31
CA GLY A 293 -8.98 -17.67 -12.97
C GLY A 293 -8.42 -16.52 -12.11
N VAL A 294 -9.27 -15.73 -11.44
CA VAL A 294 -8.86 -14.61 -10.57
C VAL A 294 -7.97 -15.08 -9.41
N TYR A 295 -8.17 -16.32 -8.95
CA TYR A 295 -7.41 -16.89 -7.84
C TYR A 295 -6.23 -17.79 -8.27
N GLY A 296 -5.88 -17.79 -9.57
CA GLY A 296 -4.87 -18.67 -10.14
C GLY A 296 -3.45 -18.09 -10.18
N TYR A 297 -2.51 -18.85 -9.60
CA TYR A 297 -1.04 -18.76 -9.61
C TYR A 297 -0.35 -17.82 -8.59
N GLU A 298 0.08 -18.45 -7.49
CA GLU A 298 1.26 -18.16 -6.65
C GLU A 298 1.60 -16.70 -6.31
N ASP A 299 1.04 -16.21 -5.20
CA ASP A 299 1.58 -15.06 -4.42
C ASP A 299 2.14 -15.52 -3.06
N ASP A 300 2.67 -16.75 -2.99
CA ASP A 300 3.42 -17.27 -1.85
C ASP A 300 4.87 -17.64 -2.27
N ILE A 301 5.64 -16.66 -2.78
CA ILE A 301 7.12 -16.61 -2.69
C ILE A 301 7.60 -15.17 -2.45
#